data_AF-A0A6J7GEH1-F1
#
_entry.id   AF-A0A6J7GEH1-F1
#
_cell.length_a   1.000
_cell.length_b   1.000
_cell.length_c   1.000
_cell.angle_alpha   90.00
_cell.angle_beta   90.00
_cell.angle_gamma   90.00
#
_symmetry.space_group_name_H-M   'P 1'
#
loop_
_entity.id
_entity.type
_entity.pdbx_description
1 polymer ?
#
loop_
_entity_poly.entity_id
_entity_poly.type
_entity_poly.pdbx_seq_one_letter_code
_entity_poly.pdbx_strand_id
1 'polypeptide(L)'
;MIRHTVAFRFTPEATADQVESLLAELDAFPRSYPAMRRWSSGTNRSARDDRFTHAFSVEFDTEAELDAYLSSQRHETFVAERFRPLVAERAIVSYEYTPAQGDVMTTPASTRPHAPFGMEYARIEVPDLQATIDFLLYHVGLQLEARTDERAYLRADTEHHSIELVAAPHRAVGETVAVGFSVADDDVLASLQKRVVDAGLEILELDERQQGFCSDGFAVVDPNGLVVELFTGFQEYAEAPHVEIRPVDLVHPFIITERFDESVAFWQDVLGFQASDHVVGSTTFFRGEDRYHHSLALARSRDEGTMVAHLCFAMKSFDHVMRMRARALYKGAPVASDLVNHSASTSIAFYLHDVAHGPRFELCDAHRVFTPEEHETHRARFMPADPRNIDVWRPASDDWGRF
;
A
#
# COMPACT_ATOMS: atom_id res chain seq x y z
N MET A 1 1.45 1.50 -27.35
CA MET A 1 0.79 0.33 -26.74
C MET A 1 0.63 -0.73 -27.82
N ILE A 2 0.63 -1.99 -27.41
CA ILE A 2 0.46 -3.14 -28.30
C ILE A 2 -0.85 -3.83 -27.92
N ARG A 3 -1.70 -4.11 -28.91
CA ARG A 3 -2.89 -4.94 -28.72
C ARG A 3 -2.63 -6.32 -29.30
N HIS A 4 -2.77 -7.34 -28.47
CA HIS A 4 -2.65 -8.75 -28.84
C HIS A 4 -4.05 -9.37 -28.84
N THR A 5 -4.51 -9.80 -30.01
CA THR A 5 -5.85 -10.38 -30.19
C THR A 5 -5.74 -11.77 -30.78
N VAL A 6 -6.46 -12.72 -30.20
CA VAL A 6 -6.55 -14.10 -30.67
C VAL A 6 -8.00 -14.44 -30.93
N ALA A 7 -8.33 -14.76 -32.17
CA ALA A 7 -9.62 -15.32 -32.55
C ALA A 7 -9.44 -16.81 -32.82
N PHE A 8 -10.36 -17.64 -32.33
CA PHE A 8 -10.21 -19.09 -32.43
C PHE A 8 -11.57 -19.82 -32.48
N ARG A 9 -11.54 -21.07 -32.93
CA ARG A 9 -12.66 -22.00 -32.83
C ARG A 9 -12.22 -23.32 -32.22
N PHE A 10 -13.09 -23.89 -31.40
CA PHE A 10 -12.86 -25.21 -30.81
C PHE A 10 -12.99 -26.33 -31.85
N THR A 11 -12.41 -27.50 -31.55
CA THR A 11 -12.64 -28.72 -32.31
C THR A 11 -14.09 -29.19 -32.15
N PRO A 12 -14.66 -29.91 -33.14
CA PRO A 12 -16.02 -30.47 -33.03
C PRO A 12 -16.18 -31.44 -31.84
N GLU A 13 -15.09 -32.03 -31.37
CA GLU A 13 -15.06 -33.00 -30.28
C GLU A 13 -14.93 -32.36 -28.89
N ALA A 14 -14.65 -31.05 -28.80
CA ALA A 14 -14.52 -30.36 -27.52
C ALA A 14 -15.88 -30.31 -26.80
N THR A 15 -15.93 -30.83 -25.57
CA THR A 15 -17.15 -30.81 -24.77
C THR A 15 -17.41 -29.41 -24.19
N ALA A 16 -18.67 -29.13 -23.81
CA ALA A 16 -19.02 -27.86 -23.17
C ALA A 16 -18.18 -27.61 -21.90
N ASP A 17 -17.99 -28.63 -21.06
CA ASP A 17 -17.19 -28.52 -19.83
C ASP A 17 -15.72 -28.22 -20.13
N GLN A 18 -15.14 -28.80 -21.19
CA GLN A 18 -13.77 -28.51 -21.61
C GLN A 18 -13.63 -27.07 -22.11
N VAL A 19 -14.61 -26.60 -22.88
CA VAL A 19 -14.67 -25.21 -23.36
C VAL A 19 -14.76 -24.23 -22.20
N GLU A 20 -15.72 -24.44 -21.28
CA GLU A 20 -15.92 -23.57 -20.11
C GLU A 20 -14.67 -23.55 -19.22
N SER A 21 -14.08 -24.72 -18.95
CA SER A 21 -12.86 -24.82 -18.16
C SER A 21 -11.68 -24.07 -18.80
N LEU A 22 -11.50 -24.18 -20.11
CA LEU A 22 -10.44 -23.45 -20.82
C LEU A 22 -10.66 -21.94 -20.80
N LEU A 23 -11.90 -21.48 -21.01
CA LEU A 23 -12.24 -20.05 -20.98
C LEU A 23 -12.03 -19.45 -19.59
N ALA A 24 -12.46 -20.16 -18.53
CA ALA A 24 -12.25 -19.72 -17.15
C ALA A 24 -10.75 -19.62 -16.81
N GLU A 25 -9.93 -20.54 -17.33
CA GLU A 25 -8.49 -20.49 -17.14
C GLU A 25 -7.84 -19.33 -17.91
N LEU A 26 -8.27 -19.07 -19.16
CA LEU A 26 -7.87 -17.88 -19.93
C LEU A 26 -8.18 -16.59 -19.17
N ASP A 27 -9.40 -16.44 -18.65
CA ASP A 27 -9.81 -15.23 -17.93
C ASP A 27 -9.08 -15.05 -16.58
N ALA A 28 -8.40 -16.08 -16.07
CA ALA A 28 -7.57 -15.99 -14.88
C ALA A 28 -6.14 -15.50 -15.16
N PHE A 29 -5.68 -15.46 -16.41
CA PHE A 29 -4.32 -15.03 -16.78
C PHE A 29 -3.93 -13.66 -16.22
N PRO A 30 -4.77 -12.61 -16.30
CA PRO A 30 -4.40 -11.29 -15.79
C PRO A 30 -3.98 -11.28 -14.32
N ARG A 31 -4.48 -12.23 -13.50
CA ARG A 31 -4.08 -12.36 -12.08
C ARG A 31 -2.63 -12.78 -11.89
N SER A 32 -2.03 -13.42 -12.90
CA SER A 32 -0.65 -13.90 -12.89
C SER A 32 0.30 -13.05 -13.73
N TYR A 33 -0.22 -12.08 -14.49
CA TYR A 33 0.56 -11.20 -15.35
C TYR A 33 0.10 -9.73 -15.15
N PRO A 34 0.67 -9.01 -14.17
CA PRO A 34 0.28 -7.62 -13.87
C PRO A 34 0.44 -6.66 -15.06
N ALA A 35 1.30 -6.98 -16.02
CA ALA A 35 1.50 -6.20 -17.25
C ALA A 35 0.33 -6.32 -18.25
N MET A 36 -0.57 -7.31 -18.11
CA MET A 36 -1.75 -7.42 -18.96
C MET A 36 -2.76 -6.33 -18.64
N ARG A 37 -3.11 -5.54 -19.64
CA ARG A 37 -4.13 -4.49 -19.55
C ARG A 37 -5.33 -4.83 -20.39
N ARG A 38 -6.51 -4.37 -19.95
CA ARG A 38 -7.79 -4.45 -20.68
C ARG A 38 -8.08 -5.83 -21.29
N TRP A 39 -7.82 -6.88 -20.50
CA TRP A 39 -8.20 -8.22 -20.89
C TRP A 39 -9.71 -8.28 -21.15
N SER A 40 -10.08 -8.82 -22.30
CA SER A 40 -11.46 -9.11 -22.66
C SER A 40 -11.52 -10.39 -23.45
N SER A 41 -12.55 -11.20 -23.20
CA SER A 41 -12.81 -12.42 -23.96
C SER A 41 -14.31 -12.53 -24.23
N GLY A 42 -14.68 -13.30 -25.26
CA GLY A 42 -16.09 -13.47 -25.56
C GLY A 42 -16.38 -14.33 -26.79
N THR A 43 -17.66 -14.57 -27.01
CA THR A 43 -18.18 -15.29 -28.18
C THR A 43 -18.38 -14.33 -29.35
N ASN A 44 -18.06 -14.79 -30.56
CA ASN A 44 -18.29 -14.05 -31.78
C ASN A 44 -19.80 -13.80 -31.97
N ARG A 45 -20.17 -12.52 -32.14
CA ARG A 45 -21.55 -12.07 -32.41
C ARG A 45 -21.78 -11.62 -33.85
N SER A 46 -20.74 -11.66 -34.69
CA SER A 46 -20.82 -11.25 -36.08
C SER A 46 -21.75 -12.18 -36.86
N ALA A 47 -22.75 -11.61 -37.52
CA ALA A 47 -23.55 -12.33 -38.50
C ALA A 47 -22.90 -12.36 -39.90
N ARG A 48 -21.72 -11.72 -40.06
CA ARG A 48 -21.02 -11.57 -41.34
C ARG A 48 -19.88 -12.56 -41.55
N ASP A 49 -19.33 -13.09 -40.46
CA ASP A 49 -18.25 -14.08 -40.46
C ASP A 49 -18.33 -14.89 -39.16
N ASP A 50 -18.49 -16.20 -39.29
CA ASP A 50 -18.62 -17.17 -38.21
C ASP A 50 -17.44 -18.14 -38.13
N ARG A 51 -16.35 -17.89 -38.88
CA ARG A 51 -15.19 -18.79 -38.94
C ARG A 51 -14.57 -19.04 -37.57
N PHE A 52 -14.46 -17.99 -36.75
CA PHE A 52 -14.02 -18.07 -35.37
C PHE A 52 -15.20 -17.88 -34.43
N THR A 53 -15.31 -18.71 -33.40
CA THR A 53 -16.44 -18.70 -32.47
C THR A 53 -16.15 -17.89 -31.21
N HIS A 54 -14.87 -17.68 -30.89
CA HIS A 54 -14.42 -16.97 -29.70
C HIS A 54 -13.26 -16.04 -30.04
N ALA A 55 -13.07 -15.02 -29.22
CA ALA A 55 -11.86 -14.22 -29.25
C ALA A 55 -11.49 -13.75 -27.84
N PHE A 56 -10.21 -13.43 -27.65
CA PHE A 56 -9.76 -12.58 -26.56
C PHE A 56 -8.85 -11.48 -27.09
N SER A 57 -8.79 -10.37 -26.36
CA SER A 57 -7.90 -9.25 -26.61
C SER A 57 -7.28 -8.79 -25.30
N VAL A 58 -6.00 -8.43 -25.35
CA VAL A 58 -5.22 -7.93 -24.23
C VAL A 58 -4.21 -6.91 -24.72
N GLU A 59 -3.83 -5.98 -23.84
CA GLU A 59 -2.95 -4.87 -24.17
C GLU A 59 -1.70 -4.88 -23.29
N PHE A 60 -0.60 -4.38 -23.86
CA PHE A 60 0.70 -4.20 -23.21
C PHE A 60 1.23 -2.80 -23.53
N ASP A 61 1.94 -2.18 -22.59
CA ASP A 61 2.53 -0.86 -22.81
C ASP A 61 3.74 -0.97 -23.74
N THR A 62 4.54 -2.03 -23.55
CA THR A 62 5.80 -2.26 -24.28
C THR A 62 5.88 -3.63 -24.96
N GLU A 63 6.77 -3.76 -25.94
CA GLU A 63 7.05 -5.04 -26.61
C GLU A 63 7.68 -6.05 -25.64
N ALA A 64 8.54 -5.60 -24.73
CA ALA A 64 9.17 -6.45 -23.73
C ALA A 64 8.15 -7.12 -22.78
N GLU A 65 7.06 -6.41 -22.43
CA GLU A 65 5.99 -6.98 -21.61
C GLU A 65 5.18 -8.05 -22.35
N LEU A 66 4.88 -7.81 -23.63
CA LEU A 66 4.22 -8.82 -24.48
C LEU A 66 5.11 -10.05 -24.60
N ASP A 67 6.41 -9.88 -24.87
CA ASP A 67 7.37 -10.97 -25.00
C ASP A 67 7.53 -11.75 -23.70
N ALA A 68 7.60 -11.07 -22.56
CA ALA A 68 7.66 -11.71 -21.25
C ALA A 68 6.42 -12.59 -21.00
N TYR A 69 5.23 -12.15 -21.41
CA TYR A 69 4.03 -12.97 -21.36
C TYR A 69 4.12 -14.18 -22.31
N LEU A 70 4.42 -13.96 -23.59
CA LEU A 70 4.39 -15.00 -24.62
C LEU A 70 5.47 -16.08 -24.42
N SER A 71 6.62 -15.71 -23.84
CA SER A 71 7.73 -16.63 -23.57
C SER A 71 7.71 -17.23 -22.15
N SER A 72 6.72 -16.87 -21.33
CA SER A 72 6.61 -17.40 -19.97
C SER A 72 6.28 -18.90 -19.98
N GLN A 73 6.91 -19.66 -19.07
CA GLN A 73 6.67 -21.09 -18.94
C GLN A 73 5.18 -21.41 -18.74
N ARG A 74 4.46 -20.60 -17.96
CA ARG A 74 3.03 -20.80 -17.73
C ARG A 74 2.20 -20.57 -18.99
N HIS A 75 2.50 -19.55 -19.79
CA HIS A 75 1.84 -19.38 -21.08
C HIS A 75 2.12 -20.55 -22.02
N GLU A 76 3.39 -20.95 -22.16
CA GLU A 76 3.78 -22.04 -23.05
C GLU A 76 3.13 -23.38 -22.65
N THR A 77 3.15 -23.72 -21.35
CA THR A 77 2.49 -24.92 -20.81
C THR A 77 0.99 -24.88 -21.07
N PHE A 78 0.32 -23.76 -20.77
CA PHE A 78 -1.10 -23.62 -21.05
C PHE A 78 -1.42 -23.79 -22.55
N VAL A 79 -0.63 -23.17 -23.42
CA VAL A 79 -0.83 -23.28 -24.86
C VAL A 79 -0.63 -24.71 -25.35
N ALA A 80 0.41 -25.40 -24.87
CA ALA A 80 0.73 -26.76 -25.28
C ALA A 80 -0.29 -27.78 -24.77
N GLU A 81 -0.66 -27.70 -23.49
CA GLU A 81 -1.40 -28.75 -22.79
C GLU A 81 -2.91 -28.51 -22.75
N ARG A 82 -3.35 -27.25 -22.82
CA ARG A 82 -4.77 -26.88 -22.68
C ARG A 82 -5.34 -26.29 -23.95
N PHE A 83 -4.68 -25.30 -24.54
CA PHE A 83 -5.21 -24.55 -25.68
C PHE A 83 -5.16 -25.36 -26.98
N ARG A 84 -3.99 -25.83 -27.40
CA ARG A 84 -3.81 -26.55 -28.68
C ARG A 84 -4.66 -27.82 -28.81
N PRO A 85 -4.86 -28.64 -27.78
CA PRO A 85 -5.69 -29.85 -27.90
C PRO A 85 -7.17 -29.57 -28.19
N LEU A 86 -7.68 -28.41 -27.79
CA LEU A 86 -9.09 -28.05 -27.90
C LEU A 86 -9.39 -27.10 -29.06
N VAL A 87 -8.38 -26.46 -29.65
CA VAL A 87 -8.55 -25.41 -30.67
C VAL A 87 -8.22 -25.93 -32.07
N ALA A 88 -9.22 -25.93 -32.96
CA ALA A 88 -9.07 -26.39 -34.33
C ALA A 88 -8.41 -25.36 -35.25
N GLU A 89 -8.81 -24.09 -35.14
CA GLU A 89 -8.25 -22.99 -35.92
C GLU A 89 -8.08 -21.75 -35.05
N ARG A 90 -7.04 -20.96 -35.32
CA ARG A 90 -6.80 -19.67 -34.68
C ARG A 90 -6.17 -18.67 -35.63
N ALA A 91 -6.47 -17.40 -35.41
CA ALA A 91 -5.75 -16.25 -35.96
C ALA A 91 -5.25 -15.40 -34.79
N ILE A 92 -3.99 -14.98 -34.88
CA ILE A 92 -3.33 -14.16 -33.87
C ILE A 92 -2.86 -12.89 -34.56
N VAL A 93 -3.22 -11.75 -34.00
CA VAL A 93 -2.78 -10.44 -34.49
C VAL A 93 -2.27 -9.63 -33.30
N SER A 94 -0.99 -9.27 -33.34
CA SER A 94 -0.38 -8.28 -32.46
C SER A 94 -0.05 -7.06 -33.31
N TYR A 95 -0.45 -5.87 -32.87
CA TYR A 95 -0.11 -4.64 -33.57
C TYR A 95 0.07 -3.49 -32.58
N GLU A 96 1.03 -2.64 -32.90
CA GLU A 96 1.14 -1.34 -32.26
C GLU A 96 -0.05 -0.48 -32.67
N TYR A 97 -0.61 0.21 -31.70
CA TYR A 97 -1.67 1.16 -31.95
C TYR A 97 -1.51 2.39 -31.07
N THR A 98 -1.96 3.52 -31.61
CA THR A 98 -2.20 4.72 -30.81
C THR A 98 -3.64 4.64 -30.33
N PRO A 99 -3.90 4.58 -29.01
CA PRO A 99 -5.27 4.62 -28.51
C PRO A 99 -5.98 5.86 -29.05
N ALA A 100 -7.22 5.68 -29.52
CA ALA A 100 -8.04 6.81 -29.98
C ALA A 100 -8.20 7.83 -28.84
N GLN A 101 -8.47 9.10 -29.17
CA GLN A 101 -8.74 10.13 -28.17
C GLN A 101 -10.02 9.73 -27.40
N GLY A 102 -9.87 9.18 -26.19
CA GLY A 102 -10.95 8.53 -25.40
C GLY A 102 -10.76 7.03 -25.14
N ASP A 103 -9.84 6.38 -25.86
CA ASP A 103 -9.42 4.99 -25.70
C ASP A 103 -8.07 4.91 -24.94
N VAL A 104 -7.53 6.05 -24.51
CA VAL A 104 -6.45 6.10 -23.53
C VAL A 104 -7.07 5.75 -22.19
N MET A 105 -6.48 4.82 -21.45
CA MET A 105 -6.58 4.82 -20.00
C MET A 105 -5.70 5.99 -19.59
N THR A 106 -6.20 7.21 -19.83
CA THR A 106 -6.28 8.07 -18.69
C THR A 106 -7.23 7.29 -17.77
N THR A 107 -6.70 6.64 -16.72
CA THR A 107 -7.34 6.80 -15.41
C THR A 107 -7.92 8.20 -15.44
N PRO A 108 -9.27 8.38 -15.47
CA PRO A 108 -9.87 9.65 -15.87
C PRO A 108 -9.06 10.72 -15.18
N ALA A 109 -8.30 11.53 -15.96
CA ALA A 109 -7.17 12.28 -15.42
C ALA A 109 -7.67 12.93 -14.14
N SER A 110 -7.14 12.48 -13.00
CA SER A 110 -7.88 12.68 -11.77
C SER A 110 -8.06 14.18 -11.63
N THR A 111 -9.32 14.61 -11.59
CA THR A 111 -9.61 16.05 -11.50
C THR A 111 -9.33 16.56 -10.08
N ARG A 112 -9.03 15.65 -9.15
CA ARG A 112 -8.62 15.96 -7.78
C ARG A 112 -7.10 16.20 -7.73
N PRO A 113 -6.62 17.03 -6.80
CA PRO A 113 -5.21 17.08 -6.47
C PRO A 113 -4.69 15.72 -6.00
N HIS A 114 -3.51 15.32 -6.47
CA HIS A 114 -2.88 14.07 -6.02
C HIS A 114 -2.35 14.20 -4.59
N ALA A 115 -2.53 13.14 -3.80
CA ALA A 115 -1.96 13.00 -2.46
C ALA A 115 -0.46 12.62 -2.56
N PRO A 116 0.27 12.56 -1.44
CA PRO A 116 1.49 11.75 -1.37
C PRO A 116 1.22 10.29 -1.76
N PHE A 117 2.25 9.60 -2.24
CA PHE A 117 2.15 8.22 -2.70
C PHE A 117 1.98 7.26 -1.53
N GLY A 118 3.05 6.99 -0.79
CA GLY A 118 3.04 6.10 0.36
C GLY A 118 3.99 6.59 1.45
N MET A 119 3.84 6.04 2.65
CA MET A 119 4.75 6.32 3.75
C MET A 119 6.07 5.59 3.52
N GLU A 120 7.18 6.31 3.61
CA GLU A 120 8.51 5.73 3.42
C GLU A 120 9.19 5.48 4.75
N TYR A 121 9.07 6.41 5.71
CA TYR A 121 9.73 6.26 7.00
C TYR A 121 9.09 7.06 8.14
N ALA A 122 9.41 6.67 9.38
CA ALA A 122 9.19 7.49 10.57
C ALA A 122 10.51 7.82 11.27
N ARG A 123 10.67 9.07 11.74
CA ARG A 123 11.77 9.50 12.60
C ARG A 123 11.35 9.44 14.06
N ILE A 124 12.08 8.68 14.86
CA ILE A 124 11.78 8.45 16.27
C ILE A 124 12.96 8.87 17.13
N GLU A 125 12.75 9.83 18.00
CA GLU A 125 13.69 10.16 19.07
C GLU A 125 13.56 9.13 20.18
N VAL A 126 14.67 8.50 20.60
CA VAL A 126 14.65 7.42 21.59
C VAL A 126 15.68 7.60 22.72
N PRO A 127 15.34 7.23 23.97
CA PRO A 127 16.24 7.35 25.11
C PRO A 127 17.46 6.42 25.02
N ASP A 128 17.29 5.24 24.43
CA ASP A 128 18.36 4.25 24.22
C ASP A 128 18.31 3.74 22.78
N LEU A 129 19.30 4.16 22.01
CA LEU A 129 19.42 3.82 20.59
C LEU A 129 19.66 2.30 20.40
N GLN A 130 20.54 1.69 21.19
CA GLN A 130 20.88 0.27 21.02
C GLN A 130 19.70 -0.62 21.42
N ALA A 131 19.07 -0.34 22.55
CA ALA A 131 17.92 -1.11 23.00
C ALA A 131 16.78 -1.05 21.97
N THR A 132 16.56 0.11 21.36
CA THR A 132 15.53 0.28 20.31
C THR A 132 15.90 -0.47 19.03
N ILE A 133 17.16 -0.43 18.60
CA ILE A 133 17.63 -1.25 17.47
C ILE A 133 17.35 -2.72 17.74
N ASP A 134 17.76 -3.25 18.90
CA ASP A 134 17.59 -4.66 19.25
C ASP A 134 16.12 -5.07 19.25
N PHE A 135 15.24 -4.20 19.76
CA PHE A 135 13.80 -4.40 19.72
C PHE A 135 13.26 -4.48 18.29
N LEU A 136 13.60 -3.51 17.43
CA LEU A 136 13.11 -3.46 16.05
C LEU A 136 13.62 -4.62 15.19
N LEU A 137 14.90 -5.00 15.34
CA LEU A 137 15.46 -6.15 14.63
C LEU A 137 14.73 -7.45 14.98
N TYR A 138 14.44 -7.68 16.27
CA TYR A 138 13.90 -8.97 16.72
C TYR A 138 12.37 -9.04 16.64
N HIS A 139 11.69 -8.00 17.10
CA HIS A 139 10.24 -7.99 17.29
C HIS A 139 9.47 -7.43 16.09
N VAL A 140 10.07 -6.52 15.32
CA VAL A 140 9.48 -5.96 14.09
C VAL A 140 10.07 -6.62 12.84
N GLY A 141 11.32 -7.08 12.90
CA GLY A 141 11.96 -7.84 11.81
C GLY A 141 12.65 -6.95 10.77
N LEU A 142 13.03 -5.73 11.17
CA LEU A 142 13.77 -4.80 10.32
C LEU A 142 15.24 -5.20 10.20
N GLN A 143 15.94 -4.62 9.23
CA GLN A 143 17.40 -4.72 9.09
C GLN A 143 18.04 -3.37 9.39
N LEU A 144 19.12 -3.38 10.18
CA LEU A 144 19.95 -2.19 10.42
C LEU A 144 20.90 -1.99 9.24
N GLU A 145 20.83 -0.82 8.62
CA GLU A 145 21.69 -0.45 7.49
C GLU A 145 22.89 0.39 7.91
N ALA A 146 22.62 1.42 8.72
CA ALA A 146 23.64 2.35 9.15
C ALA A 146 23.39 2.79 10.59
N ARG A 147 24.48 3.08 11.29
CA ARG A 147 24.45 3.57 12.67
C ARG A 147 25.61 4.52 12.92
N THR A 148 25.32 5.59 13.65
CA THR A 148 26.29 6.42 14.37
C THR A 148 25.93 6.44 15.86
N ASP A 149 26.65 7.23 16.66
CA ASP A 149 26.29 7.45 18.07
C ASP A 149 24.98 8.24 18.22
N GLU A 150 24.58 8.98 17.19
CA GLU A 150 23.43 9.89 17.21
C GLU A 150 22.22 9.36 16.45
N ARG A 151 22.42 8.51 15.42
CA ARG A 151 21.33 8.04 14.57
C ARG A 151 21.48 6.59 14.15
N ALA A 152 20.37 5.95 13.79
CA ALA A 152 20.37 4.66 13.12
C ALA A 152 19.27 4.60 12.05
N TYR A 153 19.54 3.86 10.98
CA TYR A 153 18.64 3.68 9.84
C TYR A 153 18.30 2.20 9.72
N LEU A 154 17.02 1.88 9.79
CA LEU A 154 16.52 0.51 9.65
C LEU A 154 15.50 0.46 8.52
N ARG A 155 15.50 -0.63 7.74
CA ARG A 155 14.58 -0.83 6.62
C ARG A 155 13.83 -2.15 6.69
N ALA A 156 12.66 -2.18 6.06
CA ALA A 156 11.80 -3.33 5.90
C ALA A 156 12.00 -3.98 4.53
N ASP A 157 12.11 -3.17 3.47
CA ASP A 157 12.29 -3.64 2.10
C ASP A 157 13.42 -2.88 1.37
N THR A 158 13.23 -2.50 0.11
CA THR A 158 14.26 -1.87 -0.72
C THR A 158 14.45 -0.39 -0.43
N GLU A 159 13.53 0.28 0.23
CA GLU A 159 13.66 1.69 0.63
C GLU A 159 14.93 1.91 1.48
N HIS A 160 15.55 3.11 1.40
CA HIS A 160 16.76 3.39 2.17
C HIS A 160 16.57 3.11 3.66
N HIS A 161 15.43 3.55 4.21
CA HIS A 161 15.03 3.26 5.57
C HIS A 161 13.52 3.44 5.72
N SER A 162 12.91 2.66 6.61
CA SER A 162 11.54 2.85 7.09
C SER A 162 11.45 3.26 8.55
N ILE A 163 12.54 3.14 9.31
CA ILE A 163 12.70 3.78 10.62
C ILE A 163 14.04 4.51 10.67
N GLU A 164 13.98 5.80 10.97
CA GLU A 164 15.12 6.59 11.42
C GLU A 164 15.05 6.78 12.93
N LEU A 165 16.08 6.34 13.65
CA LEU A 165 16.21 6.57 15.08
C LEU A 165 17.15 7.74 15.33
N VAL A 166 16.81 8.60 16.28
CA VAL A 166 17.65 9.69 16.77
C VAL A 166 17.87 9.51 18.27
N ALA A 167 19.13 9.55 18.71
CA ALA A 167 19.48 9.43 20.12
C ALA A 167 19.02 10.67 20.90
N ALA A 168 18.14 10.45 21.87
CA ALA A 168 17.58 11.48 22.73
C ALA A 168 17.58 10.99 24.19
N PRO A 169 18.76 10.80 24.82
CA PRO A 169 18.89 10.19 26.15
C PRO A 169 18.27 11.03 27.29
N HIS A 170 17.85 12.26 26.99
CA HIS A 170 17.12 13.13 27.91
C HIS A 170 15.63 12.79 27.98
N ARG A 171 15.10 12.02 27.04
CA ARG A 171 13.71 11.56 27.02
C ARG A 171 13.51 10.38 27.97
N ALA A 172 12.28 10.22 28.45
CA ALA A 172 11.87 9.03 29.20
C ALA A 172 11.20 7.97 28.31
N VAL A 173 10.64 8.40 27.17
CA VAL A 173 9.91 7.58 26.21
C VAL A 173 10.34 7.97 24.80
N GLY A 174 10.23 7.04 23.86
CA GLY A 174 10.42 7.34 22.45
C GLY A 174 9.28 8.20 21.92
N GLU A 175 9.57 9.06 20.94
CA GLU A 175 8.57 9.92 20.31
C GLU A 175 8.82 10.03 18.81
N THR A 176 7.77 9.82 18.02
CA THR A 176 7.82 10.07 16.58
C THR A 176 7.73 11.57 16.32
N VAL A 177 8.80 12.14 15.77
CA VAL A 177 8.93 13.59 15.53
C VAL A 177 8.78 13.96 14.06
N ALA A 178 8.95 12.99 13.14
CA ALA A 178 8.68 13.19 11.73
C ALA A 178 8.14 11.93 11.05
N VAL A 179 7.41 12.11 9.97
CA VAL A 179 7.01 11.06 9.02
C VAL A 179 7.33 11.51 7.60
N GLY A 180 7.87 10.60 6.79
CA GLY A 180 8.22 10.84 5.40
C GLY A 180 7.28 10.13 4.45
N PHE A 181 6.84 10.82 3.40
CA PHE A 181 6.07 10.24 2.30
C PHE A 181 6.76 10.49 0.96
N SER A 182 6.81 9.44 0.15
CA SER A 182 7.20 9.58 -1.25
C SER A 182 6.10 10.30 -2.04
N VAL A 183 6.52 11.00 -3.08
CA VAL A 183 5.66 11.68 -4.03
C VAL A 183 5.97 11.14 -5.42
N ALA A 184 4.93 11.01 -6.27
CA ALA A 184 5.03 10.33 -7.56
C ALA A 184 6.07 10.97 -8.49
N ASP A 185 6.09 12.30 -8.56
CA ASP A 185 6.98 13.07 -9.42
C ASP A 185 7.07 14.54 -8.95
N ASP A 186 7.96 15.29 -9.59
CA ASP A 186 8.25 16.69 -9.24
C ASP A 186 7.06 17.63 -9.52
N ASP A 187 6.17 17.28 -10.45
CA ASP A 187 4.95 18.07 -10.72
C ASP A 187 3.95 17.94 -9.57
N VAL A 188 3.76 16.73 -9.04
CA VAL A 188 2.94 16.49 -7.84
C VAL A 188 3.59 17.15 -6.62
N LEU A 189 4.92 17.07 -6.49
CA LEU A 189 5.65 17.71 -5.39
C LEU A 189 5.46 19.24 -5.41
N ALA A 190 5.64 19.88 -6.57
CA ALA A 190 5.41 21.31 -6.75
C ALA A 190 3.94 21.70 -6.47
N SER A 191 2.98 20.85 -6.86
CA SER A 191 1.56 21.04 -6.55
C SER A 191 1.25 20.95 -5.05
N LEU A 192 1.86 20.00 -4.35
CA LEU A 192 1.78 19.88 -2.89
C LEU A 192 2.37 21.13 -2.21
N GLN A 193 3.58 21.53 -2.62
CA GLN A 193 4.24 22.72 -2.08
C GLN A 193 3.38 23.98 -2.27
N LYS A 194 2.80 24.15 -3.47
CA LYS A 194 1.89 25.27 -3.75
C LYS A 194 0.67 25.25 -2.83
N ARG A 195 0.04 24.10 -2.62
CA ARG A 195 -1.13 23.99 -1.72
C ARG A 195 -0.79 24.32 -0.28
N VAL A 196 0.38 23.90 0.20
CA VAL A 196 0.87 24.24 1.53
C VAL A 196 1.05 25.76 1.67
N VAL A 197 1.67 26.42 0.68
CA VAL A 197 1.81 27.89 0.65
C VAL A 197 0.45 28.59 0.56
N ASP A 198 -0.46 28.13 -0.30
CA ASP A 198 -1.81 28.70 -0.45
C ASP A 198 -2.63 28.57 0.85
N ALA A 199 -2.37 27.53 1.65
CA ALA A 199 -2.94 27.33 2.98
C ALA A 199 -2.29 28.22 4.06
N GLY A 200 -1.27 29.02 3.71
CA GLY A 200 -0.58 29.93 4.62
C GLY A 200 0.40 29.23 5.56
N LEU A 201 0.81 28.01 5.25
CA LEU A 201 1.77 27.23 6.03
C LEU A 201 3.20 27.50 5.56
N GLU A 202 4.15 27.41 6.49
CA GLU A 202 5.57 27.57 6.20
C GLU A 202 6.12 26.33 5.51
N ILE A 203 6.89 26.54 4.44
CA ILE A 203 7.72 25.51 3.82
C ILE A 203 9.05 25.48 4.57
N LEU A 204 9.42 24.30 5.03
CA LEU A 204 10.71 24.01 5.64
C LEU A 204 11.59 23.23 4.65
N GLU A 205 12.89 23.38 4.77
CA GLU A 205 13.85 22.49 4.14
C GLU A 205 13.77 21.10 4.80
N LEU A 206 14.04 20.04 4.04
CA LEU A 206 14.23 18.71 4.61
C LEU A 206 15.42 18.71 5.59
N ASP A 207 15.42 17.78 6.56
CA ASP A 207 16.62 17.49 7.37
C ASP A 207 17.82 17.26 6.44
N GLU A 208 18.98 17.84 6.78
CA GLU A 208 20.17 17.85 5.91
C GLU A 208 20.57 16.43 5.47
N ARG A 209 20.39 15.42 6.34
CA ARG A 209 20.68 14.03 5.97
C ARG A 209 19.66 13.47 5.00
N GLN A 210 18.38 13.80 5.19
CA GLN A 210 17.32 13.38 4.27
C GLN A 210 17.52 13.94 2.87
N GLN A 211 18.01 15.18 2.73
CA GLN A 211 18.38 15.74 1.41
C GLN A 211 19.42 14.86 0.68
N GLY A 212 20.30 14.20 1.43
CA GLY A 212 21.28 13.26 0.88
C GLY A 212 20.71 11.90 0.45
N PHE A 213 19.45 11.60 0.80
CA PHE A 213 18.75 10.34 0.51
C PHE A 213 17.60 10.48 -0.50
N CYS A 214 17.29 11.69 -0.95
CA CYS A 214 16.26 11.95 -1.95
C CYS A 214 16.76 12.88 -3.06
N SER A 215 15.98 13.05 -4.12
CA SER A 215 16.34 13.91 -5.25
C SER A 215 15.88 15.36 -5.04
N ASP A 216 14.65 15.53 -4.55
CA ASP A 216 14.06 16.82 -4.18
C ASP A 216 12.98 16.60 -3.11
N GLY A 217 12.63 17.65 -2.38
CA GLY A 217 11.58 17.59 -1.38
C GLY A 217 11.53 18.78 -0.44
N PHE A 218 10.48 18.83 0.37
CA PHE A 218 10.30 19.86 1.39
C PHE A 218 9.61 19.26 2.62
N ALA A 219 9.66 20.01 3.72
CA ALA A 219 8.98 19.66 4.95
C ALA A 219 7.90 20.70 5.31
N VAL A 220 6.88 20.25 6.03
CA VAL A 220 5.83 21.10 6.61
C VAL A 220 5.43 20.54 7.97
N VAL A 221 5.01 21.39 8.89
CA VAL A 221 4.54 20.97 10.23
C VAL A 221 3.03 20.83 10.23
N ASP A 222 2.52 19.68 10.65
CA ASP A 222 1.09 19.45 10.81
C ASP A 222 0.53 20.20 12.03
N PRO A 223 -0.81 20.27 12.22
CA PRO A 223 -1.40 20.94 13.38
C PRO A 223 -0.99 20.38 14.75
N ASN A 224 -0.41 19.18 14.79
CA ASN A 224 0.03 18.48 15.99
C ASN A 224 1.51 18.74 16.31
N GLY A 225 2.23 19.47 15.45
CA GLY A 225 3.68 19.68 15.59
C GLY A 225 4.52 18.56 14.97
N LEU A 226 3.91 17.58 14.30
CA LEU A 226 4.61 16.51 13.60
C LEU A 226 5.20 17.08 12.30
N VAL A 227 6.49 16.84 12.07
CA VAL A 227 7.12 17.20 10.80
C VAL A 227 6.70 16.19 9.73
N VAL A 228 6.17 16.67 8.62
CA VAL A 228 5.81 15.88 7.45
C VAL A 228 6.79 16.20 6.34
N GLU A 229 7.58 15.21 5.94
CA GLU A 229 8.56 15.33 4.87
C GLU A 229 8.01 14.70 3.58
N LEU A 230 8.03 15.47 2.48
CA LEU A 230 7.48 15.07 1.19
C LEU A 230 8.59 15.16 0.15
N PHE A 231 8.86 14.06 -0.58
CA PHE A 231 10.05 13.99 -1.44
C PHE A 231 9.89 13.06 -2.64
N THR A 232 10.71 13.30 -3.66
CA THR A 232 10.86 12.45 -4.86
C THR A 232 12.24 11.78 -4.87
N GLY A 233 12.33 10.64 -5.55
CA GLY A 233 13.61 9.95 -5.77
C GLY A 233 14.31 9.51 -4.49
N PHE A 234 13.55 8.99 -3.51
CA PHE A 234 14.11 8.36 -2.31
C PHE A 234 15.01 7.18 -2.72
N GLN A 235 16.19 7.09 -2.11
CA GLN A 235 17.14 6.06 -2.46
C GLN A 235 16.61 4.67 -2.09
N GLU A 236 16.95 3.70 -2.95
CA GLU A 236 16.63 2.30 -2.73
C GLU A 236 17.90 1.44 -2.84
N TYR A 237 17.94 0.39 -2.04
CA TYR A 237 18.88 -0.71 -2.19
C TYR A 237 18.41 -1.66 -3.29
N ALA A 238 19.38 -2.27 -3.98
CA ALA A 238 19.10 -3.19 -5.10
C ALA A 238 18.30 -4.43 -4.71
N GLU A 239 18.37 -4.86 -3.45
CA GLU A 239 17.71 -6.05 -2.94
C GLU A 239 17.16 -5.79 -1.52
N ALA A 240 16.05 -6.48 -1.23
CA ALA A 240 15.47 -6.49 0.10
C ALA A 240 16.37 -7.19 1.14
N PRO A 241 16.19 -6.92 2.44
CA PRO A 241 16.87 -7.64 3.51
C PRO A 241 16.73 -9.16 3.43
N HIS A 242 17.83 -9.89 3.67
CA HIS A 242 17.83 -11.35 3.82
C HIS A 242 17.41 -11.78 5.24
N VAL A 243 16.32 -11.19 5.73
CA VAL A 243 15.70 -11.51 7.02
C VAL A 243 14.50 -12.44 6.74
N GLU A 244 14.51 -13.63 7.35
CA GLU A 244 13.51 -14.68 7.09
C GLU A 244 12.07 -14.18 7.34
N ILE A 245 11.86 -13.54 8.49
CA ILE A 245 10.57 -13.01 8.92
C ILE A 245 10.70 -11.49 9.04
N ARG A 246 10.40 -10.80 7.94
CA ARG A 246 10.42 -9.34 7.82
C ARG A 246 9.07 -8.80 7.34
N PRO A 247 8.74 -7.54 7.64
CA PRO A 247 7.72 -6.81 6.91
C PRO A 247 8.11 -6.63 5.45
N VAL A 248 7.13 -6.38 4.59
CA VAL A 248 7.29 -6.06 3.17
C VAL A 248 6.99 -4.60 2.86
N ASP A 249 6.38 -3.87 3.80
CA ASP A 249 6.03 -2.48 3.61
C ASP A 249 5.74 -1.77 4.94
N LEU A 250 5.99 -0.46 4.99
CA LEU A 250 5.52 0.45 6.03
C LEU A 250 4.25 1.15 5.52
N VAL A 251 3.10 0.75 6.04
CA VAL A 251 1.81 1.09 5.44
C VAL A 251 1.33 2.48 5.85
N HIS A 252 1.28 2.77 7.15
CA HIS A 252 0.72 4.02 7.63
C HIS A 252 1.15 4.40 9.05
N PRO A 253 1.13 5.70 9.38
CA PRO A 253 1.01 6.16 10.74
C PRO A 253 -0.47 6.29 11.12
N PHE A 254 -0.77 5.97 12.38
CA PHE A 254 -2.05 6.30 12.99
C PHE A 254 -1.82 7.39 14.04
N ILE A 255 -2.49 8.52 13.89
CA ILE A 255 -2.31 9.69 14.74
C ILE A 255 -3.55 9.89 15.61
N ILE A 256 -3.36 10.00 16.91
CA ILE A 256 -4.39 10.50 17.84
C ILE A 256 -4.13 12.00 18.03
N THR A 257 -5.18 12.81 17.97
CA THR A 257 -5.06 14.27 18.04
C THR A 257 -6.22 14.92 18.81
N GLU A 258 -5.89 15.95 19.58
CA GLU A 258 -6.86 16.86 20.21
C GLU A 258 -7.41 17.90 19.22
N ARG A 259 -6.75 18.08 18.06
CA ARG A 259 -7.06 19.06 17.02
C ARG A 259 -7.62 18.39 15.77
N PHE A 260 -8.48 17.39 15.95
CA PHE A 260 -8.92 16.50 14.87
C PHE A 260 -9.42 17.21 13.62
N ASP A 261 -10.31 18.19 13.74
CA ASP A 261 -10.87 18.86 12.56
C ASP A 261 -9.81 19.69 11.81
N GLU A 262 -8.84 20.26 12.52
CA GLU A 262 -7.69 20.94 11.92
C GLU A 262 -6.73 19.95 11.25
N SER A 263 -6.47 18.80 11.88
CA SER A 263 -5.68 17.73 11.28
C SER A 263 -6.35 17.18 10.02
N VAL A 264 -7.67 16.97 10.03
CA VAL A 264 -8.41 16.57 8.81
C VAL A 264 -8.23 17.62 7.71
N ALA A 265 -8.39 18.91 8.01
CA ALA A 265 -8.20 19.97 7.02
C ALA A 265 -6.77 19.98 6.44
N PHE A 266 -5.76 19.78 7.28
CA PHE A 266 -4.38 19.68 6.82
C PHE A 266 -4.14 18.44 5.95
N TRP A 267 -4.41 17.24 6.47
CA TRP A 267 -4.07 16.00 5.80
C TRP A 267 -4.92 15.76 4.55
N GLN A 268 -6.23 16.03 4.63
CA GLN A 268 -7.15 15.82 3.50
C GLN A 268 -7.13 17.01 2.53
N ASP A 269 -7.37 18.23 3.01
CA ASP A 269 -7.65 19.35 2.11
C ASP A 269 -6.36 20.02 1.60
N VAL A 270 -5.30 20.08 2.43
CA VAL A 270 -4.00 20.62 2.01
C VAL A 270 -3.16 19.56 1.31
N LEU A 271 -2.91 18.40 1.95
CA LEU A 271 -2.06 17.35 1.38
C LEU A 271 -2.79 16.45 0.37
N GLY A 272 -4.12 16.42 0.35
CA GLY A 272 -4.89 15.76 -0.71
C GLY A 272 -5.18 14.28 -0.46
N PHE A 273 -4.87 13.76 0.74
CA PHE A 273 -5.30 12.42 1.13
C PHE A 273 -6.83 12.29 1.03
N GLN A 274 -7.34 11.10 0.74
CA GLN A 274 -8.78 10.90 0.54
C GLN A 274 -9.37 9.96 1.59
N ALA A 275 -10.50 10.35 2.18
CA ALA A 275 -11.17 9.49 3.14
C ALA A 275 -11.66 8.19 2.49
N SER A 276 -11.29 7.06 3.07
CA SER A 276 -11.80 5.72 2.74
C SER A 276 -12.95 5.35 3.66
N ASP A 277 -12.87 5.69 4.94
CA ASP A 277 -13.91 5.45 5.95
C ASP A 277 -13.90 6.53 7.03
N HIS A 278 -15.09 6.81 7.56
CA HIS A 278 -15.30 7.60 8.79
C HIS A 278 -16.02 6.76 9.82
N VAL A 279 -15.43 6.56 11.00
CA VAL A 279 -16.11 6.03 12.18
C VAL A 279 -16.65 7.21 12.97
N VAL A 280 -17.98 7.28 13.13
CA VAL A 280 -18.65 8.42 13.76
C VAL A 280 -18.05 8.75 15.12
N GLY A 281 -17.59 9.99 15.28
CA GLY A 281 -17.08 10.52 16.54
C GLY A 281 -15.71 9.95 16.98
N SER A 282 -15.03 9.17 16.13
CA SER A 282 -13.79 8.49 16.50
C SER A 282 -12.67 8.72 15.48
N THR A 283 -12.70 8.01 14.35
CA THR A 283 -11.54 7.85 13.45
C THR A 283 -11.91 8.16 12.01
N THR A 284 -11.01 8.75 11.24
CA THR A 284 -11.06 8.76 9.77
C THR A 284 -9.82 8.09 9.20
N PHE A 285 -10.04 7.20 8.24
CA PHE A 285 -9.01 6.45 7.53
C PHE A 285 -8.83 7.07 6.13
N PHE A 286 -7.60 7.40 5.76
CA PHE A 286 -7.30 8.12 4.53
C PHE A 286 -6.33 7.35 3.63
N ARG A 287 -6.68 7.22 2.35
CA ARG A 287 -5.81 6.65 1.30
C ARG A 287 -4.95 7.72 0.62
N GLY A 288 -3.71 7.38 0.33
CA GLY A 288 -2.79 8.07 -0.59
C GLY A 288 -2.79 7.44 -1.98
N GLU A 289 -1.83 7.82 -2.82
CA GLU A 289 -1.74 7.30 -4.20
C GLU A 289 -1.19 5.86 -4.28
N ASP A 290 -0.65 5.31 -3.18
CA ASP A 290 -0.32 3.89 -3.03
C ASP A 290 -1.57 2.97 -3.07
N ARG A 291 -2.76 3.57 -2.94
CA ARG A 291 -4.08 2.94 -2.96
C ARG A 291 -4.36 1.99 -1.79
N TYR A 292 -3.56 1.99 -0.73
CA TYR A 292 -3.98 1.31 0.49
C TYR A 292 -5.34 1.85 0.95
N HIS A 293 -6.13 1.01 1.63
CA HIS A 293 -7.38 1.45 2.25
C HIS A 293 -7.10 2.67 3.12
N HIS A 294 -5.96 2.66 3.82
CA HIS A 294 -5.38 3.87 4.34
C HIS A 294 -3.86 3.81 4.39
N SER A 295 -3.28 4.94 4.04
CA SER A 295 -1.86 5.29 4.21
C SER A 295 -1.67 6.28 5.37
N LEU A 296 -2.79 6.75 5.96
CA LEU A 296 -2.86 7.58 7.15
C LEU A 296 -4.17 7.32 7.88
N ALA A 297 -4.14 7.27 9.21
CA ALA A 297 -5.35 7.31 10.03
C ALA A 297 -5.28 8.43 11.07
N LEU A 298 -6.39 9.14 11.28
CA LEU A 298 -6.55 10.14 12.32
C LEU A 298 -7.66 9.70 13.28
N ALA A 299 -7.43 9.80 14.58
CA ALA A 299 -8.45 9.60 15.61
C ALA A 299 -8.56 10.78 16.55
N ARG A 300 -9.78 11.06 17.02
CA ARG A 300 -10.03 12.02 18.08
C ARG A 300 -9.46 11.50 19.38
N SER A 301 -8.70 12.34 20.06
CA SER A 301 -8.26 12.08 21.43
C SER A 301 -9.46 11.97 22.38
N ARG A 302 -9.40 10.99 23.27
CA ARG A 302 -10.27 10.70 24.41
C ARG A 302 -9.43 10.72 25.70
N ASP A 303 -8.73 11.84 25.91
CA ASP A 303 -7.80 12.10 27.01
C ASP A 303 -6.39 11.48 26.87
N GLU A 304 -6.04 10.86 25.73
CA GLU A 304 -4.67 10.39 25.47
C GLU A 304 -3.70 11.53 25.10
N GLY A 305 -4.21 12.72 24.78
CA GLY A 305 -3.44 13.81 24.19
C GLY A 305 -3.20 13.59 22.69
N THR A 306 -2.13 14.18 22.16
CA THR A 306 -1.76 14.13 20.75
C THR A 306 -0.48 13.33 20.55
N MET A 307 -0.49 12.32 19.66
CA MET A 307 0.65 11.43 19.40
C MET A 307 0.50 10.65 18.10
N VAL A 308 1.61 10.18 17.53
CA VAL A 308 1.61 9.01 16.65
C VAL A 308 1.35 7.77 17.51
N ALA A 309 0.17 7.19 17.40
CA ALA A 309 -0.28 6.08 18.22
C ALA A 309 0.34 4.75 17.81
N HIS A 310 0.44 4.50 16.50
CA HIS A 310 1.13 3.33 15.96
C HIS A 310 1.70 3.57 14.55
N LEU A 311 2.67 2.73 14.20
CA LEU A 311 3.19 2.55 12.84
C LEU A 311 2.84 1.13 12.38
N CYS A 312 2.20 1.00 11.23
CA CYS A 312 1.76 -0.28 10.70
C CYS A 312 2.72 -0.83 9.64
N PHE A 313 3.15 -2.06 9.84
CA PHE A 313 4.01 -2.80 8.93
C PHE A 313 3.24 -4.00 8.36
N ALA A 314 3.18 -4.07 7.02
CA ALA A 314 2.58 -5.21 6.34
C ALA A 314 3.55 -6.40 6.35
N MET A 315 3.07 -7.56 6.77
CA MET A 315 3.81 -8.81 6.74
C MET A 315 3.47 -9.61 5.48
N LYS A 316 4.37 -10.52 5.07
CA LYS A 316 4.19 -11.36 3.87
C LYS A 316 2.92 -12.22 3.89
N SER A 317 2.47 -12.64 5.07
CA SER A 317 1.27 -13.44 5.24
C SER A 317 0.82 -13.49 6.70
N PHE A 318 -0.38 -14.00 6.94
CA PHE A 318 -0.89 -14.29 8.28
C PHE A 318 0.05 -15.18 9.10
N ASP A 319 0.71 -16.17 8.48
CA ASP A 319 1.70 -17.00 9.16
C ASP A 319 2.87 -16.16 9.69
N HIS A 320 3.32 -15.15 8.95
CA HIS A 320 4.39 -14.26 9.40
C HIS A 320 3.94 -13.41 10.60
N VAL A 321 2.72 -12.89 10.57
CA VAL A 321 2.11 -12.20 11.74
C VAL A 321 2.11 -13.12 12.96
N MET A 322 1.64 -14.35 12.80
CA MET A 322 1.57 -15.33 13.89
C MET A 322 2.96 -15.71 14.44
N ARG A 323 3.97 -15.82 13.58
CA ARG A 323 5.36 -16.07 14.01
C ARG A 323 5.94 -14.90 14.79
N MET A 324 5.70 -13.65 14.36
CA MET A 324 6.16 -12.46 15.09
C MET A 324 5.47 -12.34 16.44
N ARG A 325 4.17 -12.60 16.48
CA ARG A 325 3.41 -12.71 17.73
C ARG A 325 3.98 -13.79 18.66
N ALA A 326 4.30 -14.96 18.13
CA ALA A 326 4.90 -16.05 18.91
C ALA A 326 6.28 -15.65 19.50
N ARG A 327 7.12 -14.93 18.74
CA ARG A 327 8.39 -14.38 19.24
C ARG A 327 8.19 -13.41 20.39
N ALA A 328 7.23 -12.49 20.25
CA ALA A 328 6.88 -11.52 21.29
C ALA A 328 6.46 -12.22 22.59
N LEU A 329 5.53 -13.16 22.50
CA LEU A 329 5.07 -13.94 23.66
C LEU A 329 6.19 -14.76 24.31
N TYR A 330 7.03 -15.41 23.49
CA TYR A 330 8.14 -16.23 24.00
C TYR A 330 9.16 -15.41 24.80
N LYS A 331 9.41 -14.16 24.39
CA LYS A 331 10.32 -13.24 25.08
C LYS A 331 9.64 -12.36 26.14
N GLY A 332 8.32 -12.47 26.31
CA GLY A 332 7.56 -11.63 27.23
C GLY A 332 7.52 -10.15 26.82
N ALA A 333 7.67 -9.85 25.53
CA ALA A 333 7.54 -8.48 25.03
C ALA A 333 6.09 -7.99 25.19
N PRO A 334 5.85 -6.70 25.52
CA PRO A 334 4.50 -6.25 25.83
C PRO A 334 3.66 -6.16 24.55
N VAL A 335 2.57 -6.93 24.52
CA VAL A 335 1.54 -6.90 23.47
C VAL A 335 0.41 -6.01 23.98
N ALA A 336 0.27 -4.81 23.41
CA ALA A 336 -0.73 -3.83 23.83
C ALA A 336 -2.15 -4.20 23.40
N SER A 337 -2.28 -4.72 22.18
CA SER A 337 -3.49 -5.34 21.68
C SER A 337 -3.08 -6.61 20.94
N ASP A 338 -3.70 -7.71 21.34
CA ASP A 338 -3.47 -9.00 20.69
C ASP A 338 -4.16 -9.02 19.30
N LEU A 339 -4.36 -10.21 18.72
CA LEU A 339 -4.98 -10.37 17.41
C LEU A 339 -6.32 -9.65 17.31
N VAL A 340 -6.42 -8.80 16.30
CA VAL A 340 -7.64 -8.11 15.88
C VAL A 340 -7.85 -8.32 14.39
N ASN A 341 -9.12 -8.40 13.98
CA ASN A 341 -9.51 -8.42 12.58
C ASN A 341 -10.30 -7.13 12.26
N HIS A 342 -9.63 -6.17 11.63
CA HIS A 342 -10.18 -4.84 11.40
C HIS A 342 -11.24 -4.85 10.32
N SER A 343 -12.40 -4.24 10.59
CA SER A 343 -13.48 -4.16 9.60
C SER A 343 -13.17 -3.23 8.42
N ALA A 344 -12.35 -2.20 8.64
CA ALA A 344 -12.12 -1.11 7.69
C ALA A 344 -11.19 -1.58 6.56
N SER A 345 -9.94 -1.85 6.89
CA SER A 345 -8.88 -2.35 5.99
C SER A 345 -8.93 -3.84 5.72
N THR A 346 -9.77 -4.60 6.44
CA THR A 346 -9.76 -6.08 6.45
C THR A 346 -8.42 -6.70 6.86
N SER A 347 -7.57 -5.90 7.52
CA SER A 347 -6.27 -6.36 8.01
C SER A 347 -6.42 -7.16 9.30
N ILE A 348 -5.61 -8.21 9.44
CA ILE A 348 -5.51 -8.99 10.68
C ILE A 348 -4.16 -8.66 11.31
N ALA A 349 -4.17 -8.12 12.53
CA ALA A 349 -2.96 -7.55 13.11
C ALA A 349 -2.85 -7.80 14.62
N PHE A 350 -1.65 -7.58 15.16
CA PHE A 350 -1.42 -7.41 16.60
C PHE A 350 -0.44 -6.24 16.82
N TYR A 351 -0.41 -5.73 18.05
CA TYR A 351 0.30 -4.50 18.41
C TYR A 351 1.32 -4.75 19.51
N LEU A 352 2.56 -4.43 19.22
CA LEU A 352 3.64 -4.36 20.21
C LEU A 352 3.71 -2.96 20.80
N HIS A 353 4.01 -2.85 22.09
CA HIS A 353 4.22 -1.55 22.71
C HIS A 353 5.22 -1.61 23.84
N ASP A 354 6.36 -0.97 23.65
CA ASP A 354 7.21 -0.53 24.74
C ASP A 354 7.47 0.95 24.52
N VAL A 355 7.02 1.77 25.48
CA VAL A 355 7.11 3.23 25.38
C VAL A 355 8.56 3.71 25.25
N ALA A 356 9.56 2.92 25.66
CA ALA A 356 10.97 3.26 25.47
C ALA A 356 11.39 3.29 23.99
N HIS A 357 10.65 2.61 23.11
CA HIS A 357 10.99 2.42 21.70
C HIS A 357 10.14 3.26 20.74
N GLY A 358 9.23 4.08 21.27
CA GLY A 358 8.36 4.98 20.49
C GLY A 358 6.91 4.52 20.45
N PRO A 359 6.22 4.67 19.31
CA PRO A 359 4.81 4.34 19.18
C PRO A 359 4.59 2.82 19.26
N ARG A 360 3.33 2.39 19.22
CA ARG A 360 3.03 0.98 18.99
C ARG A 360 3.49 0.55 17.59
N PHE A 361 3.93 -0.70 17.46
CA PHE A 361 4.23 -1.31 16.17
C PHE A 361 3.13 -2.32 15.85
N GLU A 362 2.32 -2.01 14.83
CA GLU A 362 1.32 -2.92 14.30
C GLU A 362 1.97 -3.80 13.23
N LEU A 363 1.84 -5.13 13.38
CA LEU A 363 2.23 -6.07 12.33
C LEU A 363 0.97 -6.71 11.77
N CYS A 364 0.66 -6.41 10.51
CA CYS A 364 -0.60 -6.82 9.89
C CYS A 364 -0.41 -7.81 8.74
N ASP A 365 -1.39 -8.69 8.55
CA ASP A 365 -1.59 -9.48 7.35
C ASP A 365 -2.76 -8.90 6.58
N ALA A 366 -2.56 -8.78 5.28
CA ALA A 366 -3.42 -8.05 4.37
C ALA A 366 -3.62 -6.58 4.79
N HIS A 367 -3.74 -5.72 3.80
CA HIS A 367 -4.25 -4.38 3.98
C HIS A 367 -4.90 -4.05 2.65
N ARG A 368 -6.22 -3.88 2.62
CA ARG A 368 -6.95 -3.76 1.33
C ARG A 368 -6.28 -2.69 0.47
N VAL A 369 -5.95 -3.04 -0.77
CA VAL A 369 -5.47 -2.09 -1.79
C VAL A 369 -6.59 -1.90 -2.80
N PHE A 370 -6.99 -0.66 -3.02
CA PHE A 370 -7.98 -0.32 -4.04
C PHE A 370 -7.38 -0.53 -5.44
N THR A 371 -8.19 -1.05 -6.36
CA THR A 371 -7.88 -0.96 -7.80
C THR A 371 -7.78 0.51 -8.22
N PRO A 372 -7.14 0.85 -9.36
CA PRO A 372 -7.08 2.24 -9.81
C PRO A 372 -8.48 2.87 -10.00
N GLU A 373 -9.45 2.09 -10.49
CA GLU A 373 -10.84 2.55 -10.61
C GLU A 373 -11.49 2.77 -9.25
N GLU A 374 -11.34 1.84 -8.31
CA GLU A 374 -11.86 2.03 -6.95
C GLU A 374 -11.20 3.24 -6.28
N HIS A 375 -9.90 3.46 -6.45
CA HIS A 375 -9.21 4.59 -5.83
C HIS A 375 -9.82 5.94 -6.23
N GLU A 376 -10.20 6.08 -7.50
CA GLU A 376 -10.83 7.29 -8.04
C GLU A 376 -12.34 7.39 -7.75
N THR A 377 -13.03 6.26 -7.62
CA THR A 377 -14.51 6.23 -7.51
C THR A 377 -15.02 5.94 -6.10
N HIS A 378 -14.14 5.51 -5.18
CA HIS A 378 -14.52 5.09 -3.84
C HIS A 378 -15.14 6.26 -3.08
N ARG A 379 -16.32 5.99 -2.51
CA ARG A 379 -17.01 6.89 -1.61
C ARG A 379 -16.76 6.43 -0.18
N ALA A 380 -16.26 7.34 0.64
CA ALA A 380 -15.98 7.04 2.04
C ALA A 380 -17.20 6.40 2.72
N ARG A 381 -17.02 5.25 3.40
CA ARG A 381 -18.13 4.70 4.20
C ARG A 381 -18.30 5.55 5.45
N PHE A 382 -19.55 5.74 5.87
CA PHE A 382 -19.89 6.41 7.13
C PHE A 382 -20.35 5.34 8.12
N MET A 383 -19.46 4.93 9.00
CA MET A 383 -19.60 3.78 9.90
C MET A 383 -20.04 4.24 11.29
N PRO A 384 -21.05 3.60 11.90
CA PRO A 384 -21.44 3.92 13.28
C PRO A 384 -20.28 3.62 14.25
N ALA A 385 -20.29 4.26 15.43
CA ALA A 385 -19.42 3.86 16.52
C ALA A 385 -19.82 2.44 16.99
N ASP A 386 -19.01 1.45 16.61
CA ASP A 386 -19.24 0.04 16.89
C ASP A 386 -17.91 -0.63 17.24
N PRO A 387 -17.79 -1.30 18.40
CA PRO A 387 -16.58 -2.01 18.81
C PRO A 387 -16.01 -2.97 17.78
N ARG A 388 -16.88 -3.55 16.95
CA ARG A 388 -16.47 -4.45 15.85
C ARG A 388 -15.70 -3.74 14.75
N ASN A 389 -15.68 -2.41 14.74
CA ASN A 389 -14.84 -1.68 13.80
C ASN A 389 -13.36 -1.98 14.02
N ILE A 390 -12.95 -2.20 15.28
CA ILE A 390 -11.61 -2.64 15.69
C ILE A 390 -11.44 -4.15 15.49
N ASP A 391 -12.42 -4.94 15.92
CA ASP A 391 -12.29 -6.40 15.83
C ASP A 391 -13.61 -7.11 15.52
N VAL A 392 -13.75 -7.60 14.29
CA VAL A 392 -14.95 -8.32 13.84
C VAL A 392 -15.04 -9.75 14.39
N TRP A 393 -13.98 -10.29 14.98
CA TRP A 393 -14.02 -11.62 15.60
C TRP A 393 -14.62 -11.62 17.00
N ARG A 394 -14.64 -10.47 17.68
CA ARG A 394 -15.20 -10.34 19.03
C ARG A 394 -16.64 -9.84 19.02
N PRO A 395 -17.49 -10.30 19.95
CA PRO A 395 -18.82 -9.74 20.15
C PRO A 395 -18.71 -8.27 20.60
N ALA A 396 -19.54 -7.39 20.01
CA ALA A 396 -19.56 -5.98 20.40
C ALA A 396 -19.81 -5.76 21.91
N SER A 397 -20.55 -6.67 22.56
CA SER A 397 -20.85 -6.62 23.99
C SER A 397 -19.62 -6.63 24.89
N ASP A 398 -18.51 -7.19 24.41
CA ASP A 398 -17.34 -7.46 25.23
C ASP A 398 -16.31 -6.32 25.18
N ASP A 399 -16.45 -5.39 24.22
CA ASP A 399 -15.42 -4.42 23.87
C ASP A 399 -15.83 -2.95 24.05
N TRP A 400 -17.05 -2.65 24.51
CA TRP A 400 -17.48 -1.27 24.78
C TRP A 400 -16.59 -0.51 25.76
N GLY A 401 -15.90 -1.21 26.68
CA GLY A 401 -14.97 -0.58 27.62
C GLY A 401 -13.64 -0.12 27.00
N ARG A 402 -13.37 -0.51 25.74
CA ARG A 402 -12.16 -0.16 24.97
C ARG A 402 -12.45 0.79 23.80
N PHE A 403 -13.71 1.16 23.56
CA PHE A 403 -14.17 1.82 22.32
C PHE A 403 -14.65 3.26 22.50
#